data_AF-X1R7Q6-F1
#
_entry.id   AF-X1R7Q6-F1
#
_cell.length_a   1.000
_cell.length_b   1.000
_cell.length_c   1.000
_cell.angle_alpha   90.00
_cell.angle_beta   90.00
_cell.angle_gamma   90.00
#
_symmetry.space_group_name_H-M   'P 1'
#
loop_
_entity.id
_entity.type
_entity.pdbx_description
1 polymer ?
#
loop_
_entity_poly.entity_id
_entity_poly.type
_entity_poly.pdbx_seq_one_letter_code
_entity_poly.pdbx_strand_id
1 'polypeptide(L)' 'QRQVERGISILKQGGIVAFPTDTVYGLGACPNLPAAV' A
#
# COMPACT_ATOMS: atom_id res chain seq x y z
N GLN A 1 -14.03 5.69 2.74
CA GLN A 1 -13.69 5.34 1.33
C GLN A 1 -12.47 6.06 0.76
N ARG A 2 -12.43 7.40 0.70
CA ARG A 2 -11.39 8.17 -0.02
C ARG A 2 -9.92 7.82 0.30
N GLN A 3 -9.60 7.52 1.56
CA GLN A 3 -8.23 7.13 1.95
C GLN A 3 -7.83 5.76 1.40
N VAL A 4 -8.76 4.81 1.39
CA VAL A 4 -8.55 3.46 0.83
C VAL A 4 -8.35 3.56 -0.68
N GLU A 5 -9.20 4.33 -1.37
CA GLU A 5 -9.07 4.57 -2.81
C GLU A 5 -7.71 5.20 -3.18
N ARG A 6 -7.27 6.17 -2.37
CA ARG A 6 -5.95 6.80 -2.54
C ARG A 6 -4.82 5.80 -2.32
N GLY A 7 -4.90 4.97 -1.29
CA GLY A 7 -3.92 3.90 -1.03
C GLY A 7 -3.84 2.91 -2.19
N ILE A 8 -4.99 2.49 -2.74
CA ILE A 8 -5.05 1.61 -3.91
C ILE A 8 -4.39 2.27 -5.13
N SER A 9 -4.63 3.56 -5.36
CA SER A 9 -3.98 4.28 -6.46
C SER A 9 -2.46 4.33 -6.32
N ILE A 10 -1.95 4.52 -5.10
CA ILE A 10 -0.50 4.54 -4.82
C ILE A 10 0.12 3.16 -5.08
N LEU A 11 -0.50 2.10 -4.58
CA LEU A 11 -0.04 0.71 -4.81
C LEU A 11 -0.01 0.38 -6.31
N LYS A 12 -1.07 0.73 -7.06
CA LYS A 12 -1.15 0.50 -8.51
C LYS A 12 -0.05 1.23 -9.32
N GLN A 13 0.48 2.33 -8.79
CA GLN A 13 1.59 3.08 -9.39
C GLN A 13 2.96 2.51 -9.00
N GLY A 14 3.01 1.43 -8.21
CA GLY A 14 4.25 0.86 -7.67
C GLY A 14 4.79 1.57 -6.44
N GLY A 15 3.98 2.44 -5.82
CA GLY A 15 4.32 3.08 -4.56
C GLY A 15 4.08 2.18 -3.35
N ILE A 16 4.38 2.73 -2.17
CA ILE A 16 4.28 2.04 -0.89
C ILE A 16 3.22 2.73 -0.02
N VAL A 17 2.45 1.96 0.76
CA VAL A 17 1.42 2.48 1.67
C VAL A 17 1.63 1.93 3.08
N ALA A 18 1.64 2.82 4.07
CA ALA A 18 1.55 2.44 5.49
C ALA A 18 0.08 2.41 5.93
N PHE A 19 -0.33 1.35 6.63
CA PHE A 19 -1.69 1.20 7.16
C PHE A 19 -1.66 0.68 8.61
N PRO A 20 -2.60 1.11 9.47
CA PRO A 20 -2.64 0.67 10.85
C PRO A 20 -3.09 -0.79 10.94
N THR A 21 -2.58 -1.50 11.94
CA THR A 21 -3.11 -2.79 12.40
C THR A 21 -3.23 -2.77 13.93
N ASP A 22 -3.79 -3.83 14.50
CA ASP A 22 -3.95 -3.95 15.96
C ASP A 22 -2.61 -4.09 16.71
N THR A 23 -1.52 -4.44 16.02
CA THR A 23 -0.21 -4.68 16.63
C THR A 23 0.83 -3.64 16.22
N VAL A 24 0.99 -3.41 14.92
CA VAL A 24 1.98 -2.47 14.34
C VAL A 24 1.44 -1.80 13.08
N TYR A 25 2.14 -0.79 12.56
CA TYR A 25 1.86 -0.32 11.21
C TYR A 25 2.40 -1.32 10.18
N GLY A 26 1.55 -1.72 9.24
CA GLY A 26 1.92 -2.51 8.08
C GLY A 26 2.41 -1.61 6.95
N LEU A 27 3.48 -2.02 6.27
CA LEU A 27 3.97 -1.37 5.06
C LEU A 27 3.68 -2.30 3.87
N GLY A 28 2.86 -1.85 2.93
CA GLY A 28 2.43 -2.63 1.77
C GLY A 28 2.95 -2.05 0.46
N ALA A 29 3.38 -2.93 -0.44
CA ALA A 29 3.74 -2.64 -1.83
C ALA A 29 3.01 -3.60 -2.77
N CYS A 30 2.95 -3.29 -4.06
CA CYS A 30 2.22 -4.12 -5.03
C CYS A 30 3.01 -5.41 -5.35
N PRO A 31 2.53 -6.60 -4.99
CA PRO A 31 3.31 -7.84 -5.12
C PRO A 31 3.50 -8.30 -6.58
N ASN A 32 2.61 -7.87 -7.47
CA ASN A 32 2.67 -8.21 -8.89
C ASN A 32 3.65 -7.31 -9.68
N LEU A 33 4.28 -6.34 -9.01
CA LEU A 33 5.29 -5.47 -9.60
C LEU A 33 6.63 -5.74 -8.88
N PRO A 34 7.53 -6.54 -9.48
CA PRO A 34 8.79 -6.92 -8.83
C PRO A 34 9.67 -5.74 -8.42
N ALA A 35 9.55 -4.60 -9.10
CA ALA A 35 10.30 -3.38 -8.77
C ALA A 35 9.78 -2.63 -7.52
N ALA A 36 8.62 -3.02 -6.99
CA ALA A 36 8.01 -2.38 -5.82
C ALA A 36 8.33 -3.10 -4.50
N VAL A 37 8.90 -4.31 -4.55
CA VAL A 37 9.22 -5.16 -3.38
C VAL A 37 10.72 -5.30 -3.23
#